data_AF-A0A925VF89-F1
#
_entry.id   AF-A0A925VF89-F1
#
_cell.length_a   1.000
_cell.length_b   1.000
_cell.length_c   1.000
_cell.angle_alpha   90.00
_cell.angle_beta   90.00
_cell.angle_gamma   90.00
#
_symmetry.space_group_name_H-M   'P 1'
#
loop_
_entity.id
_entity.type
_entity.pdbx_description
1 polymer ?
#
loop_
_entity_poly.entity_id
_entity_poly.type
_entity_poly.pdbx_seq_one_letter_code
_entity_poly.pdbx_strand_id
1 'polypeptide(L)'
;MNLTPFRHKAARWLSRALLLALLLGALVALAPITPARAASLVVTTTNDSGPGSLRQALTDASSGDTITFDPSVSGQTIGLTTGQL
;
A
#
# COMPACT_ATOMS: atom_id res chain seq x y z
N MET A 1 -12.88 -55.22 -32.15
CA MET A 1 -12.55 -53.87 -31.62
C MET A 1 -13.51 -53.49 -30.52
N ASN A 2 -13.04 -53.17 -29.31
CA ASN A 2 -13.79 -52.32 -28.40
C ASN A 2 -12.81 -51.51 -27.53
N LEU A 3 -13.05 -50.20 -27.45
CA LEU A 3 -12.11 -49.17 -26.99
C LEU A 3 -12.13 -49.03 -25.45
N THR A 4 -10.96 -48.85 -24.84
CA THR A 4 -10.67 -48.79 -23.39
C THR A 4 -11.36 -47.64 -22.62
N PRO A 5 -11.55 -47.75 -21.28
CA PRO A 5 -12.13 -46.71 -20.44
C PRO A 5 -11.07 -45.78 -19.81
N PHE A 6 -10.96 -44.52 -20.27
CA PHE A 6 -10.01 -43.53 -19.72
C PHE A 6 -10.67 -42.27 -19.11
N ARG A 7 -11.97 -42.30 -18.81
CA ARG A 7 -12.74 -41.06 -18.51
C ARG A 7 -12.74 -40.58 -17.05
N HIS A 8 -12.19 -41.31 -16.07
CA HIS A 8 -12.38 -40.99 -14.64
C HIS A 8 -11.29 -40.13 -13.97
N LYS A 9 -10.05 -40.12 -14.48
CA LYS A 9 -8.95 -39.36 -13.86
C LYS A 9 -9.06 -37.86 -14.12
N ALA A 10 -9.54 -37.49 -15.31
CA ALA A 10 -9.72 -36.10 -15.74
C ALA A 10 -10.82 -35.36 -14.94
N ALA A 11 -11.94 -36.03 -14.66
CA ALA A 11 -13.02 -35.45 -13.85
C ALA A 11 -12.58 -35.13 -12.41
N ARG A 12 -11.79 -36.03 -11.79
CA ARG A 12 -11.24 -35.83 -10.44
C ARG A 12 -10.18 -34.72 -10.38
N TRP A 13 -9.45 -34.48 -11.48
CA TRP A 13 -8.49 -33.38 -11.60
C TRP A 13 -9.19 -32.02 -11.77
N LEU A 14 -10.22 -31.96 -12.62
CA LEU A 14 -11.04 -30.75 -12.83
C LEU A 14 -11.76 -30.31 -11.55
N SER A 15 -12.36 -31.24 -10.80
CA SER A 15 -13.02 -30.90 -9.53
C SER A 15 -12.05 -30.35 -8.48
N ARG A 16 -10.82 -30.86 -8.42
CA ARG A 16 -9.79 -30.37 -7.49
C ARG A 16 -9.27 -28.99 -7.89
N ALA A 17 -9.04 -28.77 -9.18
CA ALA A 17 -8.64 -27.47 -9.70
C ALA A 17 -9.71 -26.41 -9.43
N LEU A 18 -10.99 -26.75 -9.62
CA LEU A 18 -12.11 -25.85 -9.33
C LEU A 18 -12.22 -25.55 -7.82
N LEU A 19 -12.08 -26.56 -6.95
CA LEU A 19 -12.08 -26.34 -5.50
C LEU A 19 -10.92 -25.45 -5.05
N LEU A 20 -9.71 -25.64 -5.60
CA LEU A 20 -8.57 -24.78 -5.30
C LEU A 20 -8.79 -23.35 -5.76
N ALA A 21 -9.36 -23.14 -6.96
CA ALA A 21 -9.69 -21.82 -7.46
C ALA A 21 -10.74 -21.11 -6.58
N LEU A 22 -11.77 -21.84 -6.13
CA LEU A 22 -12.79 -21.30 -5.22
C LEU A 22 -12.22 -21.00 -3.83
N LEU A 23 -11.34 -21.85 -3.30
CA LEU A 23 -10.66 -21.61 -2.02
C LEU A 23 -9.72 -20.40 -2.10
N LEU A 24 -8.98 -20.23 -3.20
CA LEU A 24 -8.12 -19.07 -3.41
C LEU A 24 -8.96 -17.78 -3.55
N GLY A 25 -10.07 -17.84 -4.30
CA GLY A 25 -11.00 -16.73 -4.44
C GLY A 25 -11.65 -16.34 -3.11
N ALA A 26 -12.08 -17.31 -2.31
CA ALA A 26 -12.65 -17.08 -0.98
C ALA A 26 -11.61 -16.49 -0.01
N LEU A 27 -10.35 -16.92 -0.09
CA LEU A 27 -9.25 -16.37 0.73
C LEU A 27 -8.98 -14.89 0.41
N VAL A 28 -9.00 -14.51 -0.87
CA VAL A 28 -8.84 -13.11 -1.28
C VAL A 28 -10.06 -12.27 -0.89
N ALA A 29 -11.28 -12.81 -1.03
CA ALA A 29 -12.51 -12.11 -0.68
C ALA A 29 -12.66 -11.82 0.83
N LEU A 30 -12.00 -12.60 1.68
CA LEU A 30 -11.98 -12.39 3.14
C LEU A 30 -10.85 -11.45 3.61
N ALA A 31 -10.00 -10.95 2.72
CA ALA A 31 -8.95 -10.02 3.10
C ALA A 31 -9.57 -8.67 3.53
N PRO A 32 -9.16 -8.10 4.68
CA PRO A 32 -9.64 -6.80 5.10
C PRO A 32 -9.20 -5.73 4.09
N ILE A 33 -10.16 -4.94 3.61
CA ILE A 33 -9.88 -3.74 2.82
C ILE A 33 -9.44 -2.66 3.82
N THR A 34 -8.13 -2.47 4.01
CA THR A 34 -7.63 -1.35 4.82
C THR A 34 -7.76 -0.07 4.01
N PRO A 35 -8.63 0.89 4.39
CA PRO A 35 -8.68 2.16 3.70
C PRO A 35 -7.34 2.87 3.84
N ALA A 36 -6.77 3.33 2.72
CA ALA A 36 -5.62 4.21 2.76
C ALA A 36 -6.06 5.54 3.39
N ARG A 37 -5.66 5.79 4.63
CA ARG A 37 -5.86 7.10 5.27
C ARG A 37 -4.70 7.97 4.84
N ALA A 38 -4.94 8.91 3.92
CA ALA A 38 -3.99 9.96 3.65
C ALA A 38 -3.87 10.81 4.92
N ALA A 39 -2.73 10.73 5.60
CA ALA A 39 -2.42 11.65 6.69
C ALA A 39 -2.18 13.05 6.08
N SER A 40 -2.76 14.09 6.67
CA SER A 40 -2.40 15.46 6.29
C SER A 40 -1.02 15.79 6.84
N LEU A 41 0.00 15.62 6.00
CA LEU A 41 1.38 15.97 6.31
C LEU A 41 1.58 17.45 6.02
N VAL A 42 1.44 18.28 7.06
CA VAL A 42 1.56 19.74 6.93
C VAL A 42 2.85 20.22 7.58
N VAL A 43 3.69 20.93 6.81
CA VAL A 43 4.87 21.62 7.33
C VAL A 43 4.43 22.97 7.89
N THR A 44 4.65 23.18 9.19
CA THR A 44 4.21 24.37 9.94
C THR A 44 5.37 25.19 10.51
N THR A 45 6.61 24.70 10.36
CA THR A 45 7.80 25.40 10.87
C THR A 45 8.94 25.37 9.85
N THR A 46 9.85 26.34 9.96
CA THR A 46 11.08 26.41 9.15
C THR A 46 12.27 25.72 9.81
N ASN A 47 12.07 25.07 10.95
CA ASN A 47 13.10 24.34 11.66
C ASN A 47 13.55 23.12 10.84
N ASP A 48 14.84 22.76 10.91
CA ASP A 48 15.40 21.61 10.21
C ASP A 48 14.82 20.27 10.73
N SER A 49 14.52 20.20 12.03
CA SER A 49 14.03 19.00 12.71
C SER A 49 13.00 19.33 13.80
N GLY A 50 12.30 18.30 14.25
CA GLY A 50 11.27 18.39 15.27
C GLY A 50 9.84 18.46 14.70
N PRO A 51 8.83 18.51 15.59
CA PRO A 51 7.42 18.49 15.18
C PRO A 51 7.09 19.62 14.19
N GLY A 52 6.41 19.27 13.10
CA GLY A 52 5.99 20.24 12.07
C GLY A 52 7.10 20.69 11.11
N SER A 53 8.29 20.10 11.16
CA SER A 53 9.34 20.33 10.15
C SER A 53 9.13 19.50 8.88
N LEU A 54 9.80 19.91 7.79
CA LEU A 54 9.82 19.14 6.54
C LEU A 54 10.44 17.74 6.74
N ARG A 55 11.49 17.63 7.56
CA ARG A 55 12.16 16.35 7.83
C ARG A 55 11.25 15.38 8.58
N GLN A 56 10.47 15.89 9.55
CA GLN A 56 9.46 15.08 10.22
C GLN A 56 8.38 14.64 9.23
N ALA A 57 7.86 15.56 8.41
CA ALA A 57 6.86 15.24 7.40
C ALA A 57 7.33 14.17 6.40
N LEU A 58 8.61 14.21 5.98
CA LEU A 58 9.21 13.20 5.12
C LEU A 58 9.40 11.85 5.81
N THR A 59 9.69 11.84 7.11
CA THR A 59 9.80 10.61 7.90
C THR A 59 8.43 9.93 8.05
N ASP A 60 7.38 10.73 8.18
CA ASP A 60 6.01 10.26 8.33
C ASP A 60 5.35 9.90 6.98
N ALA A 61 5.90 10.37 5.86
CA ALA A 61 5.35 10.15 4.53
C ALA A 61 5.59 8.72 4.01
N SER A 62 4.54 8.14 3.43
CA SER A 62 4.61 6.94 2.60
C SER A 62 4.55 7.30 1.10
N SER A 63 4.92 6.36 0.24
CA SER A 63 4.84 6.56 -1.21
C SER A 63 3.41 6.87 -1.65
N GLY A 64 3.23 8.00 -2.34
CA GLY A 64 1.92 8.48 -2.80
C GLY A 64 1.29 9.54 -1.88
N ASP A 65 1.88 9.82 -0.72
CA ASP A 65 1.41 10.89 0.15
C ASP A 65 1.73 12.28 -0.42
N THR A 66 0.91 13.26 -0.03
CA THR A 66 1.12 14.67 -0.35
C THR A 66 1.55 15.42 0.90
N ILE A 67 2.69 16.09 0.83
CA ILE A 67 3.14 17.05 1.86
C ILE A 67 2.67 18.44 1.42
N THR A 68 1.96 19.15 2.31
CA THR A 68 1.55 20.54 2.10
C THR A 68 2.29 21.47 3.05
N PHE A 69 2.33 22.75 2.67
CA PHE A 69 2.95 23.80 3.47
C PHE A 69 1.88 24.71 4.03
N ASP A 70 1.94 24.95 5.33
CA ASP A 70 1.04 25.89 5.99
C ASP A 70 1.29 27.32 5.46
N PRO A 71 0.26 28.16 5.28
CA PRO A 71 0.44 29.54 4.84
C PRO A 71 1.42 30.35 5.72
N SER A 72 1.58 30.00 7.00
CA SER A 72 2.51 30.65 7.92
C SER A 72 3.97 30.52 7.50
N VAL A 73 4.37 29.47 6.78
CA VAL A 73 5.75 29.30 6.28
C VAL A 73 5.94 29.82 4.84
N SER A 74 4.89 30.37 4.22
CA SER A 74 4.96 30.89 2.86
C SER A 74 5.97 32.04 2.74
N GLY A 75 6.83 31.98 1.73
CA GLY A 75 7.87 32.98 1.49
C GLY A 75 9.07 32.91 2.45
N GLN A 76 9.06 31.98 3.41
CA GLN A 76 10.21 31.73 4.28
C GLN A 76 11.12 30.65 3.70
N THR A 77 12.41 30.73 4.05
CA THR A 77 13.38 29.67 3.71
C THR A 77 13.35 28.59 4.79
N ILE A 78 13.17 27.34 4.39
CA ILE A 78 13.34 26.18 5.26
C ILE A 78 14.80 25.75 5.18
N GLY A 79 15.56 25.99 6.26
CA GLY A 79 16.98 25.69 6.33
C GLY A 79 17.22 24.22 6.65
N LEU A 80 17.85 23.49 5.73
CA LEU A 80 18.25 22.08 5.92
C LEU A 80 19.78 22.02 6.11
N THR A 81 20.20 21.90 7.35
CA THR A 81 21.60 22.04 7.80
C THR A 81 22.18 20.76 8.36
N THR A 82 21.35 19.81 8.81
CA THR A 82 21.77 18.55 9.43
C THR A 82 22.03 17.42 8.44
N GLY A 83 22.17 17.72 7.14
CA GLY A 83 22.53 16.76 6.09
C GLY A 83 21.38 16.42 5.12
N GLN A 84 21.51 15.28 4.46
CA GLN A 84 20.59 14.82 3.41
C GLN A 84 19.16 14.61 3.94
N LEU A 85 18.17 14.76 3.05
CA LEU A 85 16.78 14.33 3.23
C LEU A 85 16.56 12.90 2.75
#